data_AF-T1C9H4-F1
#
_entry.id   AF-T1C9H4-F1
#
_cell.length_a   1.000
_cell.length_b   1.000
_cell.length_c   1.000
_cell.angle_alpha   90.00
_cell.angle_beta   90.00
_cell.angle_gamma   90.00
#
_symmetry.space_group_name_H-M   'P 1'
#
loop_
_entity.id
_entity.type
_entity.pdbx_description
1 polymer ?
#
loop_
_entity_poly.entity_id
_entity_poly.type
_entity_poly.pdbx_seq_one_letter_code
_entity_poly.pdbx_strand_id
1 'polypeptide(L)'
;TVGKLRLVDPSEDQLYRGEDGLFRTRDQKPVPPSTTVTLTPETLESSNVNAISAMVDIISISKQFEMHMQMLQTAQSNDQLATQILASLR
;
A
#
# COMPACT_ATOMS: atom_id res chain seq x y z
N THR A 1 -25.92 20.11 30.31
CA THR A 1 -25.05 18.94 30.55
C THR A 1 -23.95 18.95 29.51
N VAL A 2 -22.69 18.87 29.92
CA VAL A 2 -21.56 18.79 28.98
C VAL A 2 -21.62 17.42 28.30
N GLY A 3 -21.56 17.37 26.97
CA GLY A 3 -21.73 16.13 26.19
C GLY A 3 -20.52 15.17 26.34
N LYS A 4 -20.75 13.87 26.13
CA LYS A 4 -19.69 12.83 26.12
C LYS A 4 -19.44 12.36 24.69
N LEU A 5 -18.17 12.13 24.34
CA LEU A 5 -17.78 11.54 23.07
C LEU A 5 -18.21 10.07 22.99
N ARG A 6 -18.76 9.67 21.84
CA ARG A 6 -19.14 8.28 21.55
C ARG A 6 -17.95 7.58 20.89
N LEU A 7 -17.30 6.69 21.63
CA LEU A 7 -16.22 5.84 21.13
C LEU A 7 -16.82 4.52 20.61
N VAL A 8 -16.31 4.02 19.49
CA VAL A 8 -16.76 2.78 18.84
C VAL A 8 -15.54 1.97 18.44
N ASP A 9 -15.71 0.64 18.37
CA ASP A 9 -14.65 -0.30 18.03
C ASP A 9 -15.18 -1.34 17.02
N PRO A 10 -15.40 -0.93 15.76
CA PRO A 10 -15.80 -1.86 14.71
C PRO A 10 -14.61 -2.69 14.24
N SER A 11 -14.87 -3.92 13.80
CA SER A 11 -13.85 -4.79 13.22
C SER A 11 -13.28 -4.19 11.91
N GLU A 12 -11.98 -4.38 11.66
CA GLU A 12 -11.28 -3.75 10.53
C GLU A 12 -11.85 -4.14 9.16
N ASP A 13 -12.36 -5.37 9.03
CA ASP A 13 -13.01 -5.89 7.81
C ASP A 13 -14.31 -5.15 7.47
N GLN A 14 -14.97 -4.58 8.48
CA GLN A 14 -16.21 -3.82 8.34
C GLN A 14 -15.98 -2.35 7.98
N LEU A 15 -14.72 -1.91 7.98
CA LEU A 15 -14.34 -0.55 7.65
C LEU A 15 -13.85 -0.43 6.21
N TYR A 16 -14.08 0.75 5.64
CA TYR A 16 -13.35 1.22 4.46
C TYR A 16 -12.88 2.65 4.70
N ARG A 17 -11.71 2.97 4.13
CA ARG A 17 -11.15 4.33 4.15
C ARG A 17 -11.75 5.10 2.97
N GLY A 18 -12.41 6.22 3.25
CA GLY A 18 -12.89 7.14 2.22
C GLY A 18 -11.77 7.99 1.62
N GLU A 19 -12.08 8.68 0.52
CA GLU A 19 -11.18 9.61 -0.17
C GLU A 19 -10.74 10.80 0.72
N ASP A 20 -11.55 11.14 1.72
CA ASP A 20 -11.26 12.15 2.74
C ASP A 20 -10.37 11.64 3.87
N GLY A 21 -9.93 10.38 3.79
CA GLY A 21 -9.11 9.74 4.83
C GLY A 21 -9.89 9.32 6.07
N LEU A 22 -11.21 9.53 6.12
CA LEU A 22 -12.07 9.09 7.22
C LEU A 22 -12.54 7.65 7.01
N PHE A 23 -12.60 6.88 8.09
CA PHE A 23 -13.14 5.53 8.07
C PHE A 23 -14.66 5.53 8.16
N ARG A 24 -15.31 4.67 7.37
CA ARG A 24 -16.75 4.46 7.35
C ARG A 24 -17.06 2.98 7.40
N THR A 25 -18.21 2.63 7.96
CA THR A 25 -18.70 1.26 7.92
C THR A 25 -19.19 0.92 6.52
N ARG A 26 -18.84 -0.28 6.04
CA ARG A 26 -19.26 -0.77 4.70
C ARG A 26 -20.78 -0.87 4.57
N ASP A 27 -21.47 -1.21 5.65
CA ASP A 27 -22.92 -1.33 5.72
C ASP A 27 -23.63 0.00 6.02
N GLN A 28 -22.86 1.08 6.21
CA GLN A 28 -23.34 2.42 6.60
C GLN A 28 -24.18 2.42 7.88
N LYS A 29 -24.09 1.37 8.71
CA LYS A 29 -24.85 1.31 9.97
C LYS A 29 -24.07 1.96 11.11
N PRO A 30 -24.76 2.56 12.09
CA PRO A 30 -24.14 3.04 13.31
C PRO A 30 -23.54 1.89 14.12
N VAL A 31 -22.25 2.01 14.46
CA VAL A 31 -21.55 1.06 15.33
C VAL A 31 -21.98 1.30 16.79
N PRO A 32 -22.26 0.24 17.58
CA PRO A 32 -22.55 0.38 18.99
C PRO A 32 -21.36 0.99 19.76
N PRO A 33 -21.60 1.76 20.83
CA PRO A 33 -20.52 2.32 21.63
C PRO A 33 -19.70 1.20 22.28
N SER A 34 -18.38 1.35 22.26
CA SER A 34 -17.45 0.44 22.94
C SER A 34 -17.11 0.95 24.33
N THR A 35 -17.01 0.04 25.30
CA THR A 35 -16.53 0.34 26.66
C THR A 35 -15.03 0.09 26.82
N THR A 36 -14.37 -0.49 25.82
CA THR A 36 -12.96 -0.89 25.87
C THR A 36 -12.03 0.25 25.42
N VAL A 37 -12.52 1.13 24.55
CA VAL A 37 -11.73 2.26 24.04
C VAL A 37 -11.69 3.38 25.07
N THR A 38 -10.47 3.82 25.40
CA THR A 38 -10.23 4.93 26.34
C THR A 38 -9.55 6.08 25.60
N LEU A 39 -9.90 7.33 25.97
CA LEU A 39 -9.28 8.52 25.42
C LEU A 39 -8.20 9.03 26.39
N THR A 40 -7.00 9.27 25.87
CA THR A 40 -5.96 10.01 26.59
C THR A 40 -6.03 11.48 26.18
N PRO A 41 -6.35 12.41 27.10
CA PRO A 41 -6.42 13.83 26.76
C PRO A 41 -5.05 14.39 26.35
N GLU A 42 -5.06 15.47 25.56
CA GLU A 42 -3.88 16.23 25.14
C GLU A 42 -2.81 15.44 24.36
N THR A 43 -3.16 14.26 23.85
CA THR A 43 -2.27 13.41 23.05
C THR A 43 -2.76 13.32 21.60
N LEU A 44 -1.84 13.43 20.64
CA LEU A 44 -2.11 13.21 19.22
C LEU A 44 -1.45 11.90 18.77
N GLU A 45 -2.21 11.07 18.06
CA GLU A 45 -1.68 9.83 17.48
C GLU A 45 -0.65 10.13 16.39
N SER A 46 0.54 9.54 16.52
CA SER A 46 1.58 9.63 15.49
C SER A 46 1.29 8.66 14.35
N SER A 47 1.82 8.96 13.16
CA SER A 47 1.79 8.00 12.06
C SER A 47 2.56 6.74 12.43
N ASN A 48 2.01 5.58 12.06
CA ASN A 48 2.69 4.29 12.15
C ASN A 48 3.62 4.03 10.95
N VAL A 49 3.81 5.00 10.05
CA VAL A 49 4.67 4.87 8.87
C VAL A 49 6.09 5.34 9.16
N ASN A 50 7.08 4.50 8.84
CA ASN A 50 8.48 4.87 8.83
C ASN A 50 8.92 5.30 7.42
N ALA A 51 9.18 6.60 7.24
CA ALA A 51 9.54 7.16 5.95
C ALA A 51 10.86 6.59 5.36
N ILE A 52 11.83 6.24 6.21
CA ILE A 52 13.13 5.70 5.76
C ILE A 52 12.94 4.31 5.17
N SER A 53 12.18 3.45 5.87
CA SER A 53 11.86 2.10 5.37
C SER A 53 11.14 2.17 4.03
N ALA A 54 10.11 3.03 3.93
CA ALA A 54 9.36 3.20 2.70
C ALA A 54 10.23 3.66 1.52
N MET A 55 11.20 4.55 1.76
CA MET A 55 12.14 4.96 0.71
C MET A 55 13.07 3.83 0.27
N VAL A 56 13.58 3.03 1.21
CA VAL A 56 14.42 1.86 0.90
C VAL A 56 13.64 0.84 0.08
N ASP A 57 12.37 0.62 0.41
CA ASP A 57 11.48 -0.28 -0.33
C ASP A 57 11.28 0.22 -1.76
N ILE A 58 11.02 1.52 -1.96
CA ILE A 58 10.91 2.12 -3.30
C ILE A 58 12.20 1.95 -4.10
N ILE A 59 13.38 2.17 -3.49
CA ILE A 59 14.67 1.99 -4.16
C ILE A 59 14.88 0.52 -4.55
N SER A 60 14.55 -0.41 -3.66
CA SER A 60 14.63 -1.84 -3.92
C SER A 60 13.75 -2.25 -5.10
N ILE A 61 12.50 -1.81 -5.11
CA ILE A 61 11.55 -2.07 -6.20
C ILE A 61 12.07 -1.49 -7.52
N SER A 62 12.61 -0.28 -7.49
CA SER A 62 13.16 0.39 -8.69
C SER A 62 14.34 -0.38 -9.28
N LYS A 63 15.26 -0.88 -8.45
CA LYS A 63 16.39 -1.70 -8.89
C LYS A 63 15.92 -3.05 -9.46
N GLN A 64 14.93 -3.69 -8.84
CA GLN A 64 14.34 -4.93 -9.35
C GLN A 64 13.70 -4.72 -10.72
N PHE A 65 12.96 -3.63 -10.90
CA PHE A 65 12.39 -3.26 -12.18
C PHE A 65 13.47 -3.04 -13.25
N GLU A 66 14.55 -2.32 -12.92
CA GLU A 66 15.66 -2.09 -13.84
C GLU A 66 16.32 -3.41 -14.29
N MET A 67 16.58 -4.33 -13.36
CA MET A 67 17.12 -5.66 -13.69
C MET A 67 16.19 -6.46 -14.61
N HIS A 68 14.87 -6.45 -14.35
CA HIS A 68 13.90 -7.08 -15.23
C HIS A 68 13.95 -6.49 -16.64
N MET A 69 14.15 -5.19 -16.75
CA MET A 69 14.19 -4.52 -18.06
C MET A 69 15.49 -4.78 -18.82
N GLN A 70 16.63 -4.80 -18.13
CA GLN A 70 17.91 -5.22 -18.73
C GLN A 70 17.86 -6.68 -19.21
N MET A 71 17.22 -7.58 -18.45
CA MET A 71 17.02 -8.97 -18.86
C MET A 71 16.21 -9.07 -20.15
N LEU A 72 15.11 -8.30 -20.26
CA LEU A 72 14.28 -8.27 -21.46
C LEU A 72 15.05 -7.74 -22.67
N GLN A 73 15.83 -6.66 -22.50
CA GLN A 73 16.68 -6.14 -23.58
C GLN A 73 17.73 -7.16 -24.04
N THR A 74 18.32 -7.89 -23.09
CA THR A 74 19.29 -8.95 -23.40
C THR A 74 18.64 -10.08 -24.18
N ALA A 75 17.44 -10.52 -23.76
CA ALA A 75 16.68 -11.53 -24.49
C ALA A 75 16.35 -11.07 -25.92
N GLN A 76 15.87 -9.83 -26.08
CA GLN A 76 15.57 -9.26 -27.39
C GLN A 76 16.80 -9.20 -28.31
N SER A 77 17.96 -8.79 -27.78
CA SER A 77 19.21 -8.77 -28.55
C SER A 77 19.63 -10.18 -28.97
N ASN A 78 19.47 -11.17 -28.10
CA ASN A 78 19.80 -12.56 -28.41
C ASN A 78 18.89 -13.13 -29.51
N ASP A 79 17.59 -12.84 -29.45
CA ASP A 79 16.62 -13.28 -30.47
C ASP A 79 16.94 -12.68 -31.85
N GLN A 80 17.35 -11.40 -31.88
CA GLN A 80 17.80 -10.74 -33.12
C GLN A 80 19.05 -11.40 -33.71
N LEU A 81 20.06 -11.70 -32.88
CA LEU A 81 21.28 -12.37 -33.32
C LEU A 81 20.99 -13.78 -33.83
N ALA A 82 20.16 -14.55 -33.13
CA ALA A 82 19.74 -15.88 -33.56
C ALA A 82 19.04 -15.83 -34.93
N THR A 83 18.17 -14.83 -35.14
CA THR A 83 17.50 -14.63 -36.43
C THR A 83 18.48 -14.30 -37.56
N GLN A 84 19.51 -13.49 -37.29
CA GLN A 84 20.56 -13.18 -38.28
C GLN A 84 21.38 -14.42 -38.67
N ILE A 85 21.71 -15.27 -37.70
CA ILE A 85 22.43 -16.54 -37.97
C ILE A 85 21.57 -17.48 -38.81
N LEU A 86 20.27 -17.59 -38.52
CA LEU A 86 19.36 -18.39 -39.34
C LEU A 86 19.22 -17.85 -40.77
N ALA A 87 19.27 -16.52 -40.94
CA ALA A 87 19.21 -15.89 -42.26
C ALA A 87 20.49 -16.06 -43.08
N SER A 88 21.67 -16.16 -42.45
CA SER A 88 22.94 -16.38 -43.15
C SER A 88 23.20 -17.84 -43.53
N LEU A 89 22.44 -18.78 -42.95
CA LEU A 89 22.45 -20.22 -43.27
C LEU A 89 21.48 -20.60 -44.41
N ARG A 90 20.83 -19.61 -45.05
CA ARG A 90 19.91 -19.79 -46.18
C ARG A 90 20.47 -19.15 -47.44
#